data_AF-A0A914HP77-F1
#
_entry.id   AF-A0A914HP77-F1
#
_cell.length_a   1.000
_cell.length_b   1.000
_cell.length_c   1.000
_cell.angle_alpha   90.00
_cell.angle_beta   90.00
_cell.angle_gamma   90.00
#
_symmetry.space_group_name_H-M   'P 1'
#
loop_
_entity.id
_entity.type
_entity.pdbx_description
1 polymer ?
#
loop_
_entity_poly.entity_id
_entity_poly.type
_entity_poly.pdbx_seq_one_letter_code
_entity_poly.pdbx_strand_id
1 'polypeptide(L)'
;MVTTAESSSVTSKNLFSLSANIDETISFSVKLADDWVWMILDEKIGGKLRTSDIGEGKNSKFGLIPQSTGNFLIKGPNGKFVSCRSENHWLIAEKDTPESPYEEFALDLVSKITDTVTARVPLKIH
;
A
#
# COMPACT_ATOMS: atom_id res chain seq x y z
N MET A 1 -2.97 -25.37 -22.49
CA MET A 1 -1.75 -24.95 -21.76
C MET A 1 -2.15 -23.82 -20.83
N VAL A 2 -2.21 -24.09 -19.53
CA VAL A 2 -2.42 -23.05 -18.51
C VAL A 2 -1.03 -22.65 -18.06
N THR A 3 -0.57 -21.47 -18.48
CA THR A 3 0.64 -20.86 -17.94
C THR A 3 0.35 -20.49 -16.49
N THR A 4 0.77 -21.34 -15.56
CA THR A 4 0.85 -21.00 -14.14
C THR A 4 1.74 -19.77 -14.01
N ALA A 5 1.11 -18.64 -13.72
CA ALA A 5 1.82 -17.40 -13.41
C ALA A 5 2.82 -17.70 -12.29
N GLU A 6 4.08 -17.36 -12.54
CA GLU A 6 5.16 -17.54 -11.58
C GLU A 6 4.76 -16.88 -10.26
N SER A 7 4.76 -17.70 -9.21
CA SER A 7 4.63 -17.26 -7.83
C SER A 7 5.80 -16.31 -7.55
N SER A 8 5.57 -15.00 -7.67
CA SER A 8 6.55 -14.02 -7.21
C SER A 8 6.81 -14.28 -5.73
N SER A 9 8.05 -14.57 -5.36
CA SER A 9 8.45 -14.92 -4.00
C SER A 9 7.94 -13.87 -3.01
N VAL A 10 7.05 -14.28 -2.10
CA VAL A 10 6.58 -13.44 -1.00
C VAL A 10 7.74 -13.24 -0.03
N THR A 11 8.38 -12.08 -0.08
CA THR A 11 9.30 -11.65 0.97
C THR A 11 8.50 -10.97 2.07
N SER A 12 8.84 -11.22 3.34
CA SER A 12 8.22 -10.55 4.51
C SER A 12 8.23 -9.02 4.42
N LYS A 13 9.08 -8.44 3.58
CA LYS A 13 9.20 -7.00 3.33
C LYS A 13 8.00 -6.37 2.59
N ASN A 14 7.13 -7.17 1.98
CA ASN A 14 5.96 -6.69 1.22
C ASN A 14 4.63 -7.02 1.93
N LEU A 15 4.68 -7.36 3.22
CA LEU A 15 3.52 -7.68 4.03
C LEU A 15 3.17 -6.50 4.93
N PHE A 16 1.91 -6.08 4.87
CA PHE A 16 1.38 -5.00 5.69
C PHE A 16 0.12 -5.48 6.41
N SER A 17 0.04 -5.18 7.70
CA SER A 17 -1.21 -5.22 8.45
C SER A 17 -2.03 -3.99 8.08
N LEU A 18 -3.33 -4.19 7.88
CA LEU A 18 -4.28 -3.09 7.63
C LEU A 18 -5.16 -2.91 8.87
N SER A 19 -5.27 -1.67 9.33
CA SER A 19 -6.23 -1.26 10.35
C SER A 19 -7.22 -0.26 9.78
N ALA A 20 -8.51 -0.44 10.07
CA ALA A 20 -9.55 0.53 9.76
C ALA A 20 -9.59 1.62 10.83
N ASN A 21 -9.75 2.86 10.41
CA ASN A 21 -9.84 4.03 11.28
C ASN A 21 -11.31 4.49 11.40
N ILE A 22 -11.62 5.26 12.44
CA ILE A 22 -12.99 5.80 12.69
C ILE A 22 -13.47 6.71 11.55
N ASP A 23 -12.54 7.35 10.83
CA ASP A 23 -12.82 8.28 9.74
C ASP A 23 -12.87 7.61 8.36
N GLU A 24 -13.15 6.29 8.32
CA GLU A 24 -13.28 5.48 7.10
C GLU A 24 -11.99 5.38 6.27
N THR A 25 -10.87 5.86 6.81
CA THR A 25 -9.54 5.62 6.24
C THR A 25 -8.95 4.31 6.74
N ILE A 26 -7.86 3.88 6.12
CA ILE A 26 -7.04 2.76 6.57
C ILE A 26 -5.63 3.22 6.89
N SER A 27 -4.96 2.47 7.75
CA SER A 27 -3.54 2.60 8.02
C SER A 27 -2.84 1.28 7.74
N PHE A 28 -1.65 1.38 7.13
CA PHE A 28 -0.79 0.24 6.87
C PHE A 28 0.32 0.24 7.91
N SER A 29 0.60 -0.92 8.50
CA SER A 29 1.72 -1.10 9.41
C SER A 29 2.51 -2.35 9.09
N VAL A 30 3.79 -2.35 9.43
CA VAL A 30 4.67 -3.51 9.30
C VAL A 30 5.36 -3.76 10.62
N LYS A 31 5.41 -5.03 11.02
CA LYS A 31 6.14 -5.48 12.22
C LYS A 31 7.62 -5.56 11.88
N LEU A 32 8.44 -4.70 12.48
CA LEU A 32 9.90 -4.73 12.35
C LEU A 32 10.51 -5.10 13.71
N ALA A 33 11.13 -6.27 13.79
CA ALA A 33 11.72 -6.84 15.02
C ALA A 33 10.76 -6.74 16.22
N ASP A 34 10.88 -5.68 17.03
CA ASP A 34 10.13 -5.50 18.26
C ASP A 34 8.98 -4.48 18.15
N ASP A 35 8.92 -3.67 17.10
CA ASP A 35 7.96 -2.56 16.98
C ASP A 35 7.07 -2.64 15.73
N TRP A 36 5.94 -1.95 15.79
CA TRP A 36 5.07 -1.71 14.65
C TRP A 36 5.38 -0.32 14.10
N VAL A 37 5.86 -0.28 12.85
CA VAL A 37 6.05 0.98 12.14
C VAL A 37 4.94 1.19 11.14
N TRP A 38 4.53 2.44 10.98
CA TRP A 38 3.42 2.85 10.12
C TRP A 38 3.95 3.28 8.77
N MET A 39 3.22 2.94 7.71
CA MET A 39 3.40 3.62 6.44
C MET A 39 2.82 5.02 6.54
N ILE A 40 3.62 6.01 6.14
CA ILE A 40 3.22 7.42 6.13
C ILE A 40 3.51 8.06 4.78
N LEU A 41 2.71 9.06 4.43
CA LEU A 41 3.02 10.02 3.40
C LEU A 41 4.01 11.06 3.93
N ASP A 42 5.15 11.21 3.29
CA ASP A 42 6.13 12.26 3.61
C ASP A 42 6.23 13.29 2.46
N GLU A 43 5.53 14.40 2.64
CA GLU A 43 5.53 15.51 1.67
C GLU A 43 6.88 16.23 1.59
N LYS A 44 7.73 16.15 2.62
CA LYS A 44 9.05 16.81 2.61
C LYS A 44 10.02 16.16 1.62
N ILE A 45 9.75 14.91 1.25
CA ILE A 45 10.54 14.16 0.26
C ILE A 45 9.76 13.94 -1.05
N GLY A 46 8.80 14.82 -1.36
CA GLY A 46 8.07 14.82 -2.63
C GLY A 46 6.89 13.85 -2.64
N GLY A 47 6.19 13.67 -1.52
CA GLY A 47 4.99 12.85 -1.45
C GLY A 47 5.26 11.35 -1.51
N LYS A 48 6.48 10.92 -1.14
CA LYS A 48 6.85 9.51 -1.09
C LYS A 48 6.24 8.84 0.13
N LEU A 49 5.88 7.57 -0.03
CA LEU A 49 5.46 6.72 1.08
C LEU A 49 6.71 6.08 1.70
N ARG A 50 6.79 6.11 3.03
CA ARG A 50 7.87 5.45 3.80
C ARG A 50 7.34 4.92 5.13
N THR A 51 8.10 4.04 5.77
CA THR A 51 7.82 3.62 7.14
C THR A 51 8.28 4.68 8.15
N SER A 52 7.57 4.79 9.27
CA SER A 52 7.90 5.67 10.39
C SER A 52 7.48 5.05 11.72
N ASP A 53 8.30 5.25 12.73
CA ASP A 53 8.04 4.93 14.15
C ASP A 53 7.12 5.97 14.83
N ILE A 54 7.10 7.19 14.29
CA ILE A 54 6.09 8.20 14.60
C ILE A 54 4.71 7.56 14.40
N GLY A 55 3.97 7.40 15.50
CA GLY A 55 2.72 6.65 15.57
C GLY A 55 1.60 7.18 14.66
N GLU A 56 0.42 6.59 14.79
CA GLU A 56 -0.74 6.91 13.97
C GLU A 56 -1.06 8.43 13.98
N GLY A 57 -1.11 9.03 12.80
CA GLY A 57 -1.33 10.46 12.61
C GLY A 57 -1.92 10.76 11.24
N LYS A 58 -2.21 12.03 10.92
CA LYS A 58 -2.85 12.40 9.64
C LYS A 58 -2.13 11.81 8.42
N ASN A 59 -0.80 11.73 8.46
CA ASN A 59 0.00 11.25 7.34
C ASN A 59 0.00 9.73 7.18
N SER A 60 -0.52 8.95 8.15
CA SER A 60 -0.65 7.49 8.08
C SER A 60 -2.04 7.03 7.64
N LYS A 61 -2.91 7.95 7.23
CA LYS A 61 -4.31 7.69 6.89
C LYS A 61 -4.54 7.75 5.38
N PHE A 62 -4.95 6.62 4.81
CA PHE A 62 -5.13 6.45 3.37
C PHE A 62 -6.57 6.07 3.06
N GLY A 63 -7.12 6.60 1.98
CA GLY A 63 -8.37 6.11 1.41
C GLY A 63 -8.12 4.85 0.59
N LEU A 64 -9.00 3.85 0.73
CA LEU A 64 -8.98 2.64 -0.09
C LEU A 64 -10.25 2.58 -0.93
N ILE A 65 -10.11 2.61 -2.26
CA ILE A 65 -11.25 2.75 -3.18
C ILE A 65 -11.30 1.51 -4.09
N PRO A 66 -12.31 0.63 -3.94
CA PRO A 66 -12.43 -0.56 -4.78
C PRO A 66 -12.75 -0.19 -6.23
N GLN A 67 -12.20 -0.95 -7.18
CA GLN A 67 -12.46 -0.83 -8.61
C GLN A 67 -13.23 -2.03 -9.15
N SER A 68 -13.92 -1.87 -10.29
CA SER A 68 -14.64 -2.96 -10.96
C SER A 68 -13.74 -4.11 -11.42
N THR A 69 -12.43 -3.86 -11.54
CA THR A 69 -11.39 -4.84 -11.87
C THR A 69 -11.06 -5.79 -10.72
N GLY A 70 -11.56 -5.51 -9.50
CA GLY A 70 -11.16 -6.20 -8.27
C GLY A 70 -9.87 -5.64 -7.63
N ASN A 71 -9.22 -4.67 -8.27
CA ASN A 71 -8.12 -3.91 -7.69
C ASN A 71 -8.63 -2.75 -6.82
N PHE A 72 -7.70 -2.07 -6.16
CA PHE A 72 -7.95 -0.90 -5.34
C PHE A 72 -7.08 0.28 -5.76
N LEU A 73 -7.66 1.47 -5.68
CA LEU A 73 -6.89 2.70 -5.66
C LEU A 73 -6.57 3.05 -4.21
N ILE A 74 -5.36 3.56 -3.98
CA ILE A 74 -4.95 4.08 -2.67
C ILE A 74 -4.83 5.60 -2.79
N LYS A 75 -5.58 6.33 -1.96
CA LYS A 75 -5.58 7.79 -1.92
C LYS A 75 -4.83 8.28 -0.68
N GLY A 76 -3.76 9.04 -0.87
CA GLY A 76 -2.99 9.63 0.20
C GLY A 76 -3.75 10.71 0.97
N PRO A 77 -3.29 11.07 2.18
CA PRO A 77 -3.90 12.12 3.00
C PRO A 77 -3.75 13.54 2.40
N ASN A 78 -2.93 13.69 1.36
CA ASN A 78 -2.84 14.89 0.52
C ASN A 78 -3.90 14.94 -0.59
N GLY A 79 -4.77 13.93 -0.68
CA GLY A 79 -5.82 13.83 -1.68
C GLY A 79 -5.38 13.31 -3.05
N LYS A 80 -4.11 12.91 -3.21
CA LYS A 80 -3.57 12.36 -4.46
C LYS A 80 -3.57 10.83 -4.43
N PHE A 81 -3.59 10.19 -5.59
CA PHE A 81 -3.48 8.75 -5.74
C PHE A 81 -2.01 8.30 -5.67
N VAL A 82 -1.80 7.20 -4.96
CA VAL A 82 -0.51 6.51 -4.87
C VAL A 82 -0.20 5.84 -6.20
N SER A 83 1.01 6.06 -6.71
CA SER A 83 1.51 5.56 -7.99
C SER A 83 2.77 4.71 -7.79
N CYS A 84 2.89 3.65 -8.57
CA CYS A 84 4.12 2.86 -8.70
C CYS A 84 4.99 3.26 -9.90
N ARG A 85 4.64 4.34 -10.63
CA ARG A 85 5.37 4.79 -11.84
C ARG A 85 6.77 5.35 -11.57
N SER A 86 7.20 5.45 -10.31
CA SER A 86 8.49 6.05 -9.97
C SER A 86 9.67 5.22 -10.49
N GLU A 87 10.56 5.86 -11.25
CA GLU A 87 11.83 5.26 -11.75
C GLU A 87 12.76 4.79 -10.61
N ASN A 88 12.55 5.27 -9.39
CA ASN A 88 13.38 4.98 -8.22
C ASN A 88 12.75 3.93 -7.29
N HIS A 89 11.75 3.19 -7.75
CA HIS A 89 11.02 2.17 -6.98
C HIS A 89 10.32 2.69 -5.71
N TRP A 90 9.99 3.99 -5.68
CA TRP A 90 9.19 4.59 -4.62
C TRP A 90 7.70 4.55 -4.96
N LEU A 91 6.87 4.30 -3.95
CA LEU A 91 5.46 4.66 -4.02
C LEU A 91 5.31 6.15 -3.75
N ILE A 92 4.59 6.87 -4.62
CA ILE A 92 4.43 8.33 -4.53
C ILE A 92 2.96 8.70 -4.67
N ALA A 93 2.42 9.49 -3.74
CA ALA A 93 1.07 10.03 -3.82
C ALA A 93 1.09 11.40 -4.51
N GLU A 94 1.10 11.41 -5.85
CA GLU A 94 1.20 12.64 -6.65
C GLU A 94 0.12 12.79 -7.73
N LYS A 95 -0.62 11.72 -8.05
CA LYS A 95 -1.56 11.73 -9.17
C LYS A 95 -2.91 12.29 -8.78
N ASP A 96 -3.43 13.22 -9.57
CA ASP A 96 -4.80 13.73 -9.43
C ASP A 96 -5.86 12.76 -9.96
N THR A 97 -5.49 12.01 -11.00
CA THR A 97 -6.37 11.05 -11.67
C THR A 97 -5.58 9.76 -11.87
N PRO A 98 -6.14 8.59 -11.49
CA PRO A 98 -5.47 7.32 -11.64
C PRO A 98 -5.44 6.87 -13.11
N GLU A 99 -4.36 6.22 -13.53
CA GLU A 99 -4.18 5.62 -14.84
C GLU A 99 -3.70 4.17 -14.68
N SER A 100 -4.52 3.22 -15.14
CA SER A 100 -4.13 1.81 -15.12
C SER A 100 -2.87 1.59 -15.98
N PRO A 101 -1.88 0.80 -15.53
CA PRO A 101 -1.90 -0.06 -14.35
C PRO A 101 -1.25 0.55 -13.08
N TYR A 102 -0.82 1.81 -13.11
CA TYR A 102 0.17 2.31 -12.15
C TYR A 102 -0.40 2.72 -10.79
N GLU A 103 -1.69 3.06 -10.73
CA GLU A 103 -2.39 3.42 -9.49
C GLU A 103 -3.38 2.35 -9.02
N GLU A 104 -3.47 1.23 -9.75
CA GLU A 104 -4.31 0.08 -9.40
C GLU A 104 -3.50 -1.01 -8.70
N PHE A 105 -3.86 -1.28 -7.46
CA PHE A 105 -3.19 -2.25 -6.60
C PHE A 105 -4.12 -3.40 -6.28
N ALA A 106 -3.73 -4.64 -6.59
CA ALA A 106 -4.44 -5.78 -6.01
C ALA A 106 -4.17 -5.82 -4.50
N LEU A 107 -5.07 -6.40 -3.72
CA LEU A 107 -4.86 -6.63 -2.29
C LEU A 107 -5.04 -8.13 -2.02
N ASP A 108 -3.97 -8.93 -2.11
CA ASP A 108 -4.09 -10.37 -1.81
C ASP A 108 -4.03 -10.59 -0.30
N LEU A 109 -5.08 -11.18 0.26
CA LEU A 109 -5.12 -11.59 1.65
C LEU A 109 -4.14 -12.75 1.89
N VAL A 110 -3.11 -12.52 2.69
CA VAL A 110 -2.19 -13.58 3.14
C VAL A 110 -2.64 -14.04 4.52
N SER A 111 -3.59 -14.98 4.56
CA SER A 111 -4.26 -15.43 5.79
C SER A 111 -3.44 -16.38 6.68
N LYS A 112 -2.15 -16.61 6.40
CA LYS A 112 -1.40 -17.74 7.00
C LYS A 112 -0.19 -17.38 7.86
N ILE A 113 -0.10 -16.14 8.37
CA ILE A 113 1.04 -15.77 9.25
C ILE A 113 0.63 -15.45 10.69
N THR A 114 -0.49 -14.80 11.00
CA THR A 114 -1.03 -14.63 12.38
C THR A 114 -2.50 -14.15 12.34
N ASP A 115 -3.17 -14.02 13.49
CA ASP A 115 -4.55 -13.52 13.72
C ASP A 115 -4.83 -12.07 13.23
N THR A 116 -4.08 -11.57 12.24
CA THR A 116 -4.13 -10.21 11.73
C THR A 116 -4.29 -10.25 10.22
N VAL A 117 -5.31 -9.54 9.72
CA VAL A 117 -5.59 -9.45 8.28
C VAL A 117 -4.42 -8.72 7.60
N THR A 118 -3.67 -9.46 6.79
CA THR A 118 -2.53 -8.95 6.02
C THR A 118 -2.94 -8.89 4.54
N ALA A 119 -2.80 -7.73 3.89
CA ALA A 119 -3.10 -7.58 2.46
C ALA A 119 -1.82 -7.30 1.64
N ARG A 120 -1.74 -7.86 0.44
CA ARG A 120 -0.60 -7.78 -0.48
C ARG A 120 -0.90 -6.84 -1.61
N VAL A 121 -0.06 -5.84 -1.82
CA VAL A 121 -0.07 -4.99 -3.02
C VAL A 121 0.89 -5.55 -4.08
N PRO A 122 0.44 -6.24 -5.15
CA PRO A 122 1.33 -6.63 -6.23
C PRO A 122 1.65 -5.43 -7.10
N LEU A 123 2.93 -5.09 -7.19
CA LEU A 123 3.46 -4.14 -8.17
C LEU A 123 3.65 -4.89 -9.49
N LYS A 124 2.83 -4.59 -10.51
CA LYS A 124 3.13 -5.00 -11.89
C LYS A 124 4.05 -3.96 -12.51
N ILE A 125 5.31 -4.33 -12.75
CA ILE A 125 6.24 -3.58 -13.59
C ILE A 125 5.96 -4.02 -15.04
N HIS A 126 5.75 -3.07 -15.96
CA HIS A 126 5.67 -3.32 -17.41
C HIS A 126 6.98 -2.90 -18.07
#